data_AF-A0A8T6XZ14-F1
#
_entry.id   AF-A0A8T6XZ14-F1
#
_cell.length_a   1.000
_cell.length_b   1.000
_cell.length_c   1.000
_cell.angle_alpha   90.00
_cell.angle_beta   90.00
_cell.angle_gamma   90.00
#
_symmetry.space_group_name_H-M   'P 1'
#
loop_
_entity.id
_entity.type
_entity.pdbx_description
1 polymer ?
#
loop_
_entity_poly.entity_id
_entity_poly.type
_entity_poly.pdbx_seq_one_letter_code
_entity_poly.pdbx_strand_id
1 'polypeptide(L)'
;MTAPARSGTPGPSSPSRLADHTLLGSDPRFVRHLLDGPDAFARLDESPDPEFYERERMVSHLDTTALATVERLVDALVTEPEPVILDLMASWDSHLPDGMTPSRVTGLGLNAVELEANDTLTERVVHDLNAEPRMPFPDDAFDAV
;
A
#
# COMPACT_ATOMS: atom_id res chain seq x y z
N MET A 1 -5.24 -59.03 -43.72
CA MET A 1 -6.62 -59.11 -43.18
C MET A 1 -6.63 -58.29 -41.89
N THR A 2 -6.99 -57.01 -41.96
CA THR A 2 -8.35 -56.46 -41.78
C THR A 2 -8.62 -56.16 -40.30
N ALA A 3 -8.51 -54.88 -39.94
CA ALA A 3 -9.13 -54.33 -38.72
C ALA A 3 -10.67 -54.36 -38.85
N PRO A 4 -11.39 -54.28 -37.74
CA PRO A 4 -12.09 -53.01 -37.53
C PRO A 4 -12.08 -52.50 -36.09
N ALA A 5 -12.29 -51.19 -36.00
CA ALA A 5 -12.47 -50.39 -34.80
C ALA A 5 -13.84 -50.62 -34.12
N ARG A 6 -13.94 -50.34 -32.80
CA ARG A 6 -14.96 -49.46 -32.20
C ARG A 6 -14.83 -49.30 -30.66
N SER A 7 -14.89 -48.03 -30.24
CA SER A 7 -15.63 -47.40 -29.11
C SER A 7 -15.79 -48.17 -27.78
N GLY A 8 -15.66 -47.59 -26.59
CA GLY A 8 -15.54 -46.20 -26.15
C GLY A 8 -16.00 -46.12 -24.68
N THR A 9 -15.25 -45.41 -23.84
CA THR A 9 -15.72 -45.00 -22.50
C THR A 9 -15.09 -43.64 -22.20
N PRO A 10 -15.86 -42.55 -22.13
CA PRO A 10 -15.34 -41.28 -21.62
C PRO A 10 -15.26 -41.37 -20.09
N GLY A 11 -14.07 -41.12 -19.56
CA GLY A 11 -13.87 -40.91 -18.12
C GLY A 11 -14.64 -39.65 -17.65
N PRO A 12 -14.94 -39.55 -16.34
CA PRO A 12 -15.81 -38.51 -15.84
C PRO A 12 -15.22 -37.12 -16.13
N SER A 13 -15.96 -36.35 -16.91
CA SER A 13 -15.72 -34.94 -17.18
C SER A 13 -15.67 -34.15 -15.88
N SER A 14 -14.54 -33.49 -15.62
CA SER A 14 -14.42 -32.47 -14.59
C SER A 14 -15.52 -31.42 -14.77
N PRO A 15 -16.32 -31.09 -13.74
CA PRO A 15 -17.27 -30.00 -13.86
C PRO A 15 -16.50 -28.68 -13.89
N SER A 16 -16.49 -28.03 -15.05
CA SER A 16 -16.15 -26.61 -15.19
C SER A 16 -17.19 -25.80 -14.40
N ARG A 17 -16.86 -25.43 -13.16
CA ARG A 17 -17.61 -24.42 -12.42
C ARG A 17 -17.17 -23.04 -12.92
N LEU A 18 -17.78 -22.61 -14.01
CA LEU A 18 -18.05 -21.18 -14.19
C LEU A 18 -19.03 -20.83 -13.09
N ALA A 19 -18.53 -20.23 -12.01
CA ALA A 19 -19.37 -19.72 -10.94
C ALA A 19 -20.08 -18.46 -11.45
N ASP A 20 -21.41 -18.51 -11.41
CA ASP A 20 -22.31 -17.41 -11.69
C ASP A 20 -21.91 -16.15 -10.90
N HIS A 21 -21.66 -15.06 -11.62
CA HIS A 21 -21.40 -13.71 -11.07
C HIS A 21 -22.68 -13.04 -10.53
N THR A 22 -23.61 -13.80 -9.96
CA THR A 22 -24.92 -13.28 -9.58
C THR A 22 -25.12 -13.34 -8.07
N LEU A 23 -24.99 -12.15 -7.46
CA LEU A 23 -25.45 -11.77 -6.10
C LEU A 23 -24.60 -12.27 -4.93
N LEU A 24 -23.36 -11.78 -4.82
CA LEU A 24 -22.63 -11.77 -3.56
C LEU A 24 -22.75 -10.39 -2.90
N GLY A 25 -23.27 -10.35 -1.68
CA GLY A 25 -22.95 -9.25 -0.75
C GLY A 25 -24.10 -8.32 -0.37
N SER A 26 -25.05 -8.82 0.43
CA SER A 26 -25.86 -7.94 1.29
C SER A 26 -26.09 -8.52 2.69
N ASP A 27 -25.64 -9.75 2.97
CA ASP A 27 -25.71 -10.34 4.31
C ASP A 27 -24.39 -10.09 5.06
N PRO A 28 -24.40 -9.33 6.17
CA PRO A 28 -23.20 -9.06 6.97
C PRO A 28 -22.55 -10.33 7.57
N ARG A 29 -23.26 -11.47 7.61
CA ARG A 29 -22.69 -12.76 8.03
C ARG A 29 -21.73 -13.36 6.98
N PHE A 30 -21.86 -12.97 5.72
CA PHE A 30 -20.98 -13.44 4.64
C PHE A 30 -19.58 -12.79 4.72
N VAL A 31 -19.53 -11.51 5.11
CA VAL A 31 -18.27 -10.75 5.26
C VAL A 31 -17.44 -11.27 6.43
N ARG A 32 -18.09 -11.68 7.53
CA ARG A 32 -17.40 -12.22 8.70
C ARG A 32 -16.67 -13.53 8.40
N HIS A 33 -17.29 -14.43 7.63
CA HIS A 33 -16.64 -15.68 7.25
C HIS A 33 -15.41 -15.48 6.34
N LEU A 34 -15.37 -14.38 5.57
CA LEU A 34 -14.20 -14.02 4.76
C LEU A 34 -13.01 -13.58 5.62
N LEU A 35 -13.26 -12.90 6.74
CA LEU A 35 -12.24 -12.43 7.69
C LEU A 35 -11.83 -13.51 8.71
N ASP A 36 -12.67 -14.52 8.93
CA ASP A 36 -12.41 -15.63 9.86
C ASP A 36 -11.69 -16.83 9.20
N GLY A 37 -11.44 -16.76 7.88
CA GLY A 37 -10.72 -17.79 7.14
C GLY A 37 -9.23 -17.86 7.53
N PRO A 38 -8.59 -19.04 7.43
CA PRO A 38 -7.17 -19.21 7.82
C PRO A 38 -6.23 -18.30 7.03
N ASP A 39 -6.59 -17.96 5.79
CA ASP A 39 -5.80 -17.14 4.87
C ASP A 39 -6.36 -15.71 4.71
N ALA A 40 -7.27 -15.28 5.60
CA ALA A 40 -7.94 -13.98 5.48
C ALA A 40 -6.98 -12.78 5.49
N PHE A 41 -5.79 -12.96 6.07
CA PHE A 41 -4.74 -11.96 6.16
C PHE A 41 -3.45 -12.37 5.41
N ALA A 42 -3.50 -13.47 4.65
CA ALA A 42 -2.39 -13.86 3.79
C ALA A 42 -2.23 -12.83 2.66
N ARG A 43 -0.99 -12.52 2.29
CA ARG A 43 -0.76 -11.64 1.15
C ARG A 43 -1.07 -12.41 -0.13
N LEU A 44 -1.68 -11.72 -1.09
CA LEU A 44 -1.84 -12.28 -2.44
C LEU A 44 -0.49 -12.35 -3.17
N ASP A 45 0.46 -11.51 -2.77
CA ASP A 45 1.82 -11.43 -3.29
C ASP A 45 2.80 -11.34 -2.11
N GLU A 46 3.69 -12.32 -2.00
CA GLU A 46 4.74 -12.41 -0.98
C GLU A 46 6.09 -11.92 -1.51
N SER A 47 6.12 -11.34 -2.72
CA SER A 47 7.35 -10.80 -3.31
C SER A 47 7.87 -9.62 -2.46
N PRO A 48 9.21 -9.43 -2.38
CA PRO A 48 9.78 -8.32 -1.62
C PRO A 48 9.34 -6.96 -2.15
N ASP A 49 9.01 -6.04 -1.24
CA ASP A 49 8.62 -4.67 -1.58
C ASP A 49 9.59 -3.95 -2.54
N PRO A 50 10.93 -4.10 -2.44
CA PRO A 50 11.86 -3.45 -3.37
C PRO A 50 11.60 -3.76 -4.85
N GLU A 51 11.00 -4.91 -5.17
CA GLU A 51 10.62 -5.24 -6.55
C GLU A 51 9.43 -4.38 -7.02
N PHE A 52 8.46 -4.11 -6.14
CA PHE A 52 7.31 -3.27 -6.46
C PHE A 52 7.68 -1.78 -6.58
N TYR A 53 8.62 -1.33 -5.75
CA TYR A 53 9.10 0.05 -5.67
C TYR A 53 10.32 0.34 -6.56
N GLU A 54 10.77 -0.62 -7.38
CA GLU A 54 11.92 -0.44 -8.28
C GLU A 54 11.74 0.76 -9.23
N ARG A 55 10.51 0.94 -9.74
CA ARG A 55 10.16 2.05 -10.64
C ARG A 55 9.50 3.18 -9.89
N GLU A 56 10.01 4.38 -10.10
CA GLU A 56 9.45 5.61 -9.57
C GLU A 56 8.04 5.87 -10.11
N ARG A 57 7.20 6.42 -9.25
CA ARG A 57 5.81 6.79 -9.53
C ARG A 57 5.61 8.25 -9.17
N MET A 58 6.06 9.11 -10.07
CA MET A 58 5.89 10.57 -10.01
C MET A 58 4.47 11.00 -10.39
N VAL A 59 3.47 10.42 -9.72
CA VAL A 59 2.04 10.70 -9.95
C VAL A 59 1.36 11.01 -8.63
N SER A 60 0.31 11.82 -8.67
CA SER A 60 -0.55 11.98 -7.50
C SER A 60 -1.42 10.74 -7.34
N HIS A 61 -1.29 10.07 -6.20
CA HIS A 61 -2.11 8.91 -5.84
C HIS A 61 -3.45 9.28 -5.22
N LEU A 62 -3.58 10.51 -4.72
CA LEU A 62 -4.80 11.04 -4.13
C LEU A 62 -5.55 11.92 -5.14
N ASP A 63 -6.88 11.79 -5.16
CA ASP A 63 -7.71 12.81 -5.80
C ASP A 63 -7.68 14.11 -4.99
N THR A 64 -8.06 15.21 -5.64
CA THR A 64 -8.01 16.56 -5.04
C THR A 64 -8.85 16.68 -3.76
N THR A 65 -9.94 15.93 -3.61
CA THR A 65 -10.79 15.99 -2.42
C THR A 65 -10.14 15.25 -1.25
N ALA A 66 -9.56 14.09 -1.53
CA ALA A 66 -8.80 13.34 -0.53
C ALA A 66 -7.58 14.15 -0.06
N LEU A 67 -6.82 14.72 -1.00
CA LEU A 67 -5.66 15.56 -0.69
C LEU A 67 -6.03 16.76 0.19
N ALA A 68 -7.03 17.56 -0.21
CA ALA A 68 -7.49 18.69 0.59
C ALA A 68 -8.00 18.29 1.99
N THR A 69 -8.52 17.06 2.12
CA THR A 69 -8.93 16.52 3.43
C THR A 69 -7.72 16.20 4.29
N VAL A 70 -6.68 15.58 3.73
CA VAL A 70 -5.41 15.27 4.42
C VAL A 70 -4.73 16.56 4.87
N GLU A 71 -4.55 17.53 3.97
CA GLU A 71 -3.92 18.82 4.30
C GLU A 71 -4.65 19.52 5.46
N ARG A 72 -5.98 19.58 5.41
CA ARG A 72 -6.77 20.19 6.50
C ARG A 72 -6.64 19.43 7.82
N LEU A 73 -6.49 18.11 7.79
CA LEU A 73 -6.29 17.32 9.01
C LEU A 73 -4.90 17.58 9.59
N VAL A 74 -3.87 17.59 8.76
CA VAL A 74 -2.50 17.88 9.16
C VAL A 74 -2.40 19.29 9.77
N ASP A 75 -2.97 20.30 9.11
CA ASP A 75 -3.02 21.69 9.58
C ASP A 75 -3.74 21.84 10.93
N ALA A 76 -4.77 21.02 11.19
CA ALA A 76 -5.53 21.06 12.43
C ALA A 76 -4.90 20.26 13.58
N LEU A 77 -4.08 19.25 13.28
CA LEU A 77 -3.55 18.31 14.26
C LEU A 77 -2.12 18.63 14.69
N VAL A 78 -1.30 19.15 13.79
CA VAL A 78 0.08 19.57 14.09
C VAL A 78 0.03 21.01 14.56
N THR A 79 0.29 21.23 15.84
CA THR A 79 0.07 22.54 16.51
C THR A 79 1.37 23.20 16.98
N GLU A 80 2.47 22.48 16.88
CA GLU A 80 3.81 22.92 17.23
C GLU A 80 4.25 24.04 16.27
N PRO A 81 4.92 25.09 16.76
CA PRO A 81 5.22 26.28 15.95
C PRO A 81 6.23 26.06 14.83
N GLU A 82 7.08 25.03 14.90
CA GLU A 82 8.04 24.64 13.85
C GLU A 82 8.34 23.13 13.97
N PRO A 83 7.37 22.25 13.64
CA PRO A 83 7.41 20.84 13.99
C PRO A 83 8.59 20.11 13.34
N VAL A 84 9.08 19.08 14.01
CA VAL A 84 9.97 18.06 13.47
C VAL A 84 9.12 16.88 13.00
N ILE A 85 9.03 16.69 11.69
CA ILE A 85 8.09 15.74 11.06
C ILE A 85 8.82 14.53 10.47
N LEU A 86 8.25 13.35 10.65
CA LEU A 86 8.57 12.15 9.88
C LEU A 86 7.48 11.91 8.84
N ASP A 87 7.78 12.10 7.56
CA ASP A 87 6.91 11.62 6.48
C ASP A 87 7.16 10.12 6.26
N LEU A 88 6.24 9.29 6.76
CA LEU A 88 6.37 7.84 6.77
C LEU A 88 5.77 7.22 5.50
N MET A 89 6.59 6.46 4.77
CA MET A 89 6.32 5.98 3.41
C MET A 89 6.22 7.13 2.40
N ALA A 90 7.08 8.13 2.59
CA ALA A 90 7.22 9.30 1.74
C ALA A 90 7.49 8.93 0.27
N SER A 91 6.97 9.76 -0.62
CA SER A 91 7.24 9.73 -2.06
C SER A 91 7.80 11.09 -2.50
N TRP A 92 7.51 11.51 -3.72
CA TRP A 92 7.97 12.77 -4.31
C TRP A 92 7.23 14.02 -3.83
N ASP A 93 6.10 13.86 -3.15
CA ASP A 93 5.32 14.94 -2.54
C ASP A 93 4.86 14.48 -1.14
N SER A 94 5.09 15.32 -0.13
CA SER A 94 4.74 15.04 1.27
C SER A 94 3.32 15.49 1.64
N HIS A 95 2.66 16.25 0.76
CA HIS A 95 1.30 16.77 0.98
C HIS A 95 1.13 17.57 2.29
N LEU A 96 2.19 18.28 2.71
CA LEU A 96 2.13 19.18 3.84
C LEU A 96 1.39 20.47 3.45
N PRO A 97 0.57 21.06 4.34
CA PRO A 97 -0.14 22.29 4.06
C PRO A 97 0.82 23.45 3.72
N ASP A 98 0.48 24.26 2.71
CA ASP A 98 1.31 25.40 2.25
C ASP A 98 1.70 26.40 3.36
N GLY A 99 0.89 26.52 4.41
CA GLY A 99 1.11 27.44 5.54
C GLY A 99 2.03 26.88 6.63
N MET A 100 2.37 25.59 6.57
CA MET A 100 3.18 24.93 7.58
C MET A 100 4.67 25.19 7.34
N THR A 101 5.40 25.48 8.41
CA THR A 101 6.85 25.71 8.38
C THR A 101 7.56 24.76 9.34
N PRO A 102 7.77 23.49 8.95
CA PRO A 102 8.52 22.53 9.77
C PRO A 102 9.98 22.94 9.91
N SER A 103 10.58 22.72 11.08
CA SER A 103 12.02 22.92 11.28
C SER A 103 12.84 21.80 10.64
N ARG A 104 12.26 20.60 10.53
CA ARG A 104 12.84 19.42 9.89
C ARG A 104 11.73 18.52 9.35
N VAL A 105 11.93 18.00 8.15
CA VAL A 105 11.09 16.94 7.57
C VAL A 105 12.01 15.80 7.13
N THR A 106 11.89 14.66 7.78
CA THR A 106 12.60 13.44 7.40
C THR A 106 11.63 12.54 6.65
N GLY A 107 11.91 12.22 5.39
CA GLY A 107 11.12 11.27 4.61
C GLY A 107 11.73 9.88 4.68
N LEU A 108 10.93 8.89 5.07
CA LEU A 108 11.29 7.48 4.99
C LEU A 108 10.44 6.83 3.90
N GLY A 109 11.08 6.24 2.89
CA GLY A 109 10.37 5.60 1.78
C GLY A 109 11.15 4.43 1.18
N LEU A 110 10.65 3.91 0.05
CA LEU A 110 11.22 2.74 -0.63
C LEU A 110 11.89 3.07 -1.97
N ASN A 111 11.56 4.21 -2.57
CA ASN A 111 12.15 4.64 -3.84
C ASN A 111 13.02 5.89 -3.66
N ALA A 112 14.33 5.75 -3.88
CA ALA A 112 15.29 6.85 -3.69
C ALA A 112 15.06 8.03 -4.65
N VAL A 113 14.57 7.77 -5.86
CA VAL A 113 14.34 8.82 -6.88
C VAL A 113 13.14 9.67 -6.50
N GLU A 114 12.06 9.06 -5.99
CA GLU A 114 10.91 9.77 -5.42
C GLU A 114 11.33 10.65 -4.26
N LEU A 115 12.04 10.09 -3.28
CA LEU A 115 12.51 10.88 -2.13
C LEU A 115 13.39 12.05 -2.55
N GLU A 116 14.29 11.86 -3.52
CA GLU A 116 15.16 12.93 -4.03
C GLU A 116 14.35 14.05 -4.70
N ALA A 117 13.26 13.73 -5.40
CA ALA A 117 12.41 14.70 -6.06
C ALA A 117 11.51 15.50 -5.09
N ASN A 118 11.42 15.10 -3.82
CA ASN A 118 10.59 15.77 -2.83
C ASN A 118 11.33 16.96 -2.20
N ASP A 119 10.98 18.16 -2.65
CA ASP A 119 11.60 19.42 -2.21
C ASP A 119 11.30 19.76 -0.74
N THR A 120 10.28 19.14 -0.14
CA THR A 120 9.90 19.36 1.26
C THR A 120 10.87 18.65 2.22
N LEU A 121 11.52 17.57 1.78
CA LEU A 121 12.36 16.74 2.65
C LEU A 121 13.72 17.39 2.91
N THR A 122 14.02 17.51 4.20
CA THR A 122 15.35 17.91 4.70
C THR A 122 16.29 16.70 4.88
N GLU A 123 15.73 15.51 5.04
CA GLU A 123 16.47 14.24 5.18
C GLU A 123 15.69 13.13 4.46
N ARG A 124 16.41 12.20 3.82
CA ARG A 124 15.84 11.13 2.99
C ARG A 124 16.41 9.79 3.44
N VAL A 125 15.54 8.85 3.79
CA VAL A 125 15.91 7.52 4.28
C VAL A 125 15.20 6.46 3.46
N VAL A 126 15.97 5.60 2.79
CA VAL A 126 15.40 4.41 2.13
C VAL A 126 15.41 3.27 3.13
N HIS A 127 14.23 2.80 3.53
CA HIS A 127 14.11 1.74 4.53
C HIS A 127 12.83 0.92 4.32
N ASP A 128 12.99 -0.40 4.23
CA ASP A 128 11.90 -1.35 4.09
C ASP A 128 11.45 -1.86 5.47
N LEU A 129 10.32 -1.32 5.94
CA LEU A 129 9.71 -1.70 7.22
C LEU A 129 9.05 -3.09 7.20
N ASN A 130 8.73 -3.63 6.02
CA ASN A 130 8.24 -4.99 5.91
C ASN A 130 9.37 -6.01 6.08
N ALA A 131 10.61 -5.66 5.67
CA ALA A 131 11.79 -6.49 5.84
C ALA A 131 12.49 -6.29 7.21
N GLU A 132 12.69 -5.05 7.65
CA GLU A 132 13.24 -4.68 8.97
C GLU A 132 12.29 -3.71 9.68
N PRO A 133 11.41 -4.20 10.57
CA PRO A 133 10.39 -3.36 11.20
C PRO A 133 10.91 -2.34 12.22
N ARG A 134 12.22 -2.31 12.49
CA ARG A 134 12.81 -1.38 13.46
C ARG A 134 13.04 -0.03 12.79
N MET A 135 12.37 0.99 13.31
CA MET A 135 12.60 2.38 12.89
C MET A 135 14.08 2.77 13.04
N PRO A 136 14.71 3.37 12.01
CA PRO A 136 16.11 3.78 12.04
C PRO A 136 16.32 5.13 12.74
N PHE A 137 15.47 5.46 13.72
CA PHE A 137 15.47 6.73 14.42
C PHE A 137 15.47 6.52 15.94
N PRO A 138 16.01 7.48 16.73
CA PRO A 138 15.86 7.46 18.18
C PRO A 138 14.39 7.61 18.60
N ASP A 139 14.08 7.14 19.80
CA ASP A 139 12.79 7.40 20.45
C ASP A 139 12.59 8.93 20.64
N ASP A 140 11.32 9.37 20.58
CA ASP A 140 10.91 10.77 20.79
C ASP A 140 11.62 11.80 19.89
N ALA A 141 12.01 11.40 18.67
CA ALA A 141 12.77 12.23 17.73
C ALA A 141 11.92 13.17 16.84
N PHE A 142 10.59 12.99 16.83
CA PHE A 142 9.65 13.72 15.98
C PHE A 142 8.44 14.18 16.79
N ASP A 143 7.93 15.36 16.44
CA ASP A 143 6.71 15.92 17.01
C ASP A 143 5.46 15.32 16.34
N ALA A 144 5.55 14.98 15.05
CA ALA A 144 4.47 14.39 14.27
C ALA A 144 4.98 13.35 13.24
N VAL A 145 4.08 12.42 12.88
CA VAL A 145 4.24 11.38 11.85
C VAL A 145 2.99 11.35 10.98
#